data_AF-A0A9C8KV30-F1
#
_entry.id   AF-A0A9C8KV30-F1
#
_cell.length_a   1.000
_cell.length_b   1.000
_cell.length_c   1.000
_cell.angle_alpha   90.00
_cell.angle_beta   90.00
_cell.angle_gamma   90.00
#
_symmetry.space_group_name_H-M   'P 1'
#
loop_
_entity.id
_entity.type
_entity.pdbx_description
1 polymer ?
#
loop_
_entity_poly.entity_id
_entity_poly.type
_entity_poly.pdbx_seq_one_letter_code
_entity_poly.pdbx_strand_id
1 'polypeptide(L)'
;MQRRTQAASQARRGTWPAVLLVLVLATPGLWAQSDDEGRAPDDTTVAILERGPVAERGLPFLPRNVISHYRGYYSLEGDAIKVYYTEQEIVRFSRWPAVDCGPLQLYQVEGEVYFGQFPDFYIFVEFEQSLRCDFVNQFISRLNYFRSVQDMNAGRPPFPAILEWR
;
A
#
# COMPACT_ATOMS: atom_id res chain seq x y z
N MET A 1 -73.49 -8.86 -24.48
CA MET A 1 -74.22 -9.96 -23.80
C MET A 1 -73.79 -9.93 -22.34
N GLN A 2 -74.65 -9.43 -21.43
CA GLN A 2 -75.50 -10.26 -20.56
C GLN A 2 -74.66 -10.98 -19.49
N ARG A 3 -74.92 -10.93 -18.19
CA ARG A 3 -76.15 -10.61 -17.45
C ARG A 3 -75.82 -10.66 -15.94
N ARG A 4 -76.51 -9.82 -15.17
CA ARG A 4 -77.18 -10.14 -13.88
C ARG A 4 -76.30 -10.33 -12.64
N THR A 5 -76.35 -9.37 -11.70
CA THR A 5 -77.29 -9.25 -10.53
C THR A 5 -77.08 -10.37 -9.52
N GLN A 6 -76.78 -10.11 -8.25
CA GLN A 6 -77.66 -9.69 -7.13
C GLN A 6 -76.75 -9.77 -5.87
N ALA A 7 -76.94 -9.16 -4.71
CA ALA A 7 -77.89 -8.24 -4.11
C ALA A 7 -77.29 -7.84 -2.74
N ALA A 8 -77.65 -6.64 -2.25
CA ALA A 8 -78.28 -6.38 -0.95
C ALA A 8 -78.02 -7.36 0.21
N SER A 9 -77.85 -6.98 1.47
CA SER A 9 -77.97 -5.75 2.24
C SER A 9 -77.64 -6.21 3.67
N GLN A 10 -77.06 -5.37 4.52
CA GLN A 10 -77.63 -5.17 5.85
C GLN A 10 -76.93 -4.02 6.58
N ALA A 11 -77.75 -3.04 6.93
CA ALA A 11 -77.45 -1.98 7.86
C ALA A 11 -77.44 -2.51 9.30
N ARG A 12 -76.62 -1.88 10.16
CA ARG A 12 -76.96 -1.41 11.52
C ARG A 12 -75.70 -0.77 12.11
N ARG A 13 -75.67 0.56 12.25
CA ARG A 13 -75.95 1.31 13.49
C ARG A 13 -75.09 0.83 14.66
N GLY A 14 -74.11 1.65 15.02
CA GLY A 14 -73.32 1.52 16.24
C GLY A 14 -72.47 2.76 16.45
N THR A 15 -73.14 3.82 16.88
CA THR A 15 -72.65 4.90 17.76
C THR A 15 -71.16 4.88 18.13
N TRP A 16 -70.42 5.88 17.64
CA TRP A 16 -69.32 6.52 18.37
C TRP A 16 -69.85 7.11 19.70
N PRO A 17 -69.03 7.53 20.69
CA PRO A 17 -67.56 7.69 20.68
C PRO A 17 -66.87 7.12 21.93
N ALA A 18 -65.54 7.00 21.91
CA ALA A 18 -64.70 7.38 23.05
C ALA A 18 -63.24 7.28 22.62
N VAL A 19 -62.69 8.45 22.33
CA VAL A 19 -61.27 8.74 22.25
C VAL A 19 -60.60 8.25 23.53
N LEU A 20 -59.64 7.34 23.41
CA LEU A 20 -58.64 7.10 24.45
C LEU A 20 -57.27 7.29 23.81
N LEU A 21 -56.78 8.52 24.00
CA LEU A 21 -55.41 8.95 23.81
C LEU A 21 -54.48 7.97 24.53
N VAL A 22 -53.73 7.16 23.78
CA VAL A 22 -52.56 6.46 24.32
C VAL A 22 -51.36 7.35 24.06
N LEU A 23 -50.80 7.89 25.14
CA LEU A 23 -49.55 8.63 25.17
C LEU A 23 -48.44 7.81 24.49
N VAL A 24 -47.94 8.31 23.36
CA VAL A 24 -46.67 7.88 22.79
C VAL A 24 -45.58 8.40 23.73
N LEU A 25 -45.08 7.53 24.60
CA LEU A 25 -43.83 7.75 25.31
C LEU A 25 -42.72 7.78 24.25
N ALA A 26 -42.28 8.98 23.89
CA ALA A 26 -41.04 9.19 23.18
C ALA A 26 -39.89 8.71 24.08
N THR A 27 -39.42 7.49 23.85
CA THR A 27 -38.12 7.02 24.34
C THR A 27 -37.04 7.58 23.40
N PRO A 28 -36.20 8.51 23.85
CA PRO A 28 -35.04 8.94 23.08
C PRO A 28 -33.94 7.89 23.21
N GLY A 29 -33.38 7.48 22.08
CA GLY A 29 -32.08 6.80 22.03
C GLY A 29 -32.15 5.27 22.00
N LEU A 30 -31.11 4.71 21.37
CA LEU A 30 -30.84 3.30 21.08
C LEU A 30 -31.73 2.73 19.98
N TRP A 31 -31.29 2.84 18.72
CA TRP A 31 -31.14 1.75 17.73
C TRP A 31 -30.40 2.32 16.51
N ALA A 32 -29.13 2.67 16.71
CA ALA A 32 -28.16 2.73 15.64
C ALA A 32 -26.97 1.89 16.12
N GLN A 33 -27.14 0.58 16.03
CA GLN A 33 -26.02 -0.36 16.10
C GLN A 33 -25.14 -0.06 14.89
N SER A 34 -24.07 0.69 15.12
CA SER A 34 -22.91 0.64 14.26
C SER A 34 -22.28 -0.73 14.49
N ASP A 35 -22.48 -1.64 13.56
CA ASP A 35 -21.66 -2.85 13.42
C ASP A 35 -20.25 -2.39 13.00
N ASP A 36 -19.52 -1.80 13.95
CA ASP A 36 -18.07 -1.69 13.90
C ASP A 36 -17.53 -3.02 14.45
N GLU A 37 -17.89 -4.10 13.75
CA GLU A 37 -17.37 -5.44 14.00
C GLU A 37 -15.88 -5.39 13.73
N GLY A 38 -15.11 -5.52 14.81
CA GLY A 38 -13.66 -5.44 14.85
C GLY A 38 -13.01 -6.14 13.67
N ARG A 39 -12.60 -5.34 12.69
CA ARG A 39 -11.51 -5.73 11.81
C ARG A 39 -10.31 -5.89 12.72
N ALA A 40 -9.90 -7.14 12.94
CA ALA A 40 -8.60 -7.43 13.54
C ALA A 40 -7.58 -6.50 12.85
N PRO A 41 -6.68 -5.84 13.60
CA PRO A 41 -5.68 -4.97 12.99
C PRO A 41 -5.05 -5.76 11.86
N ASP A 42 -5.15 -5.21 10.64
CA ASP A 42 -4.53 -5.82 9.48
C ASP A 42 -3.03 -5.72 9.76
N ASP A 43 -2.45 -6.80 10.27
CA ASP A 43 -1.02 -6.94 10.59
C ASP A 43 -0.17 -7.03 9.32
N THR A 44 -0.62 -6.31 8.29
CA THR A 44 0.04 -6.19 7.02
C THR A 44 0.98 -4.99 7.15
N THR A 45 2.28 -5.26 7.19
CA THR A 45 3.29 -4.22 7.14
C THR A 45 3.30 -3.62 5.74
N VAL A 46 3.24 -2.28 5.66
CA VAL A 46 3.16 -1.54 4.39
C VAL A 46 4.31 -0.55 4.29
N ALA A 47 5.04 -0.58 3.18
CA ALA A 47 5.93 0.50 2.76
C ALA A 47 5.32 1.28 1.60
N ILE A 48 5.32 2.60 1.69
CA ILE A 48 4.69 3.51 0.72
C ILE A 48 5.78 4.35 0.03
N LEU A 49 5.76 4.39 -1.30
CA LEU A 49 6.56 5.33 -2.08
C LEU A 49 5.98 6.74 -1.92
N GLU A 50 6.61 7.56 -1.09
CA GLU A 50 6.21 8.95 -0.86
C GLU A 50 6.60 9.87 -2.01
N ARG A 51 7.75 9.60 -2.65
CA ARG A 51 8.27 10.41 -3.76
C ARG A 51 9.19 9.61 -4.67
N GLY A 52 9.09 9.86 -5.97
CA GLY A 52 10.02 9.35 -6.98
C GLY A 52 9.33 8.50 -8.06
N PRO A 53 10.10 7.78 -8.90
CA PRO A 53 11.56 7.81 -8.98
C PRO A 53 12.10 9.12 -9.59
N VAL A 54 12.83 9.94 -8.83
CA VAL A 54 13.40 11.22 -9.29
C VAL A 54 14.71 10.97 -10.04
N ALA A 55 14.83 11.47 -11.27
CA ALA A 55 16.08 11.35 -12.04
C ALA A 55 17.14 12.32 -11.51
N GLU A 56 18.31 11.80 -11.18
CA GLU A 56 19.41 12.54 -10.55
C GLU A 56 20.78 12.09 -11.11
N ARG A 57 21.85 12.81 -10.73
CA ARG A 57 23.23 12.50 -11.13
C ARG A 57 24.16 12.57 -9.94
N GLY A 58 25.11 11.64 -9.89
CA GLY A 58 26.07 11.54 -8.81
C GLY A 58 25.50 10.74 -7.64
N LEU A 59 26.03 9.53 -7.42
CA LEU A 59 25.67 8.73 -6.26
C LEU A 59 26.43 9.25 -5.02
N PRO A 60 25.74 9.56 -3.90
CA PRO A 60 26.33 10.30 -2.78
C PRO A 60 27.36 9.51 -1.98
N PHE A 61 27.26 8.17 -2.00
CA PHE A 61 28.15 7.23 -1.29
C PHE A 61 29.34 6.76 -2.14
N LEU A 62 29.47 7.26 -3.36
CA LEU A 62 30.64 7.04 -4.20
C LEU A 62 31.48 8.32 -4.29
N PRO A 63 32.81 8.21 -4.44
CA PRO A 63 33.65 9.36 -4.78
C PRO A 63 33.09 10.12 -5.99
N ARG A 64 33.44 11.41 -6.11
CA ARG A 64 32.97 12.33 -7.17
C ARG A 64 32.72 11.63 -8.51
N ASN A 65 31.45 11.41 -8.83
CA ASN A 65 31.00 10.66 -10.00
C ASN A 65 29.85 11.42 -10.71
N VAL A 66 29.54 10.99 -11.93
CA VAL A 66 28.48 11.55 -12.77
C VAL A 66 27.42 10.51 -13.13
N ILE A 67 27.32 9.45 -12.32
CA ILE A 67 26.44 8.31 -12.59
C ILE A 67 24.98 8.77 -12.58
N SER A 68 24.29 8.53 -13.68
CA SER A 68 22.85 8.78 -13.76
C SER A 68 22.11 7.72 -12.96
N HIS A 69 21.17 8.16 -12.11
CA HIS A 69 20.38 7.25 -11.30
C HIS A 69 18.97 7.79 -11.07
N TYR A 70 18.09 6.93 -10.59
CA TYR A 70 16.75 7.29 -10.12
C TYR A 70 16.67 7.08 -8.62
N ARG A 71 16.02 8.01 -7.93
CA ARG A 71 15.86 7.95 -6.48
C ARG A 71 14.39 7.89 -6.06
N GLY A 72 14.05 6.91 -5.23
CA GLY A 72 12.73 6.76 -4.60
C GLY A 72 12.85 6.94 -3.09
N TYR A 73 11.80 7.49 -2.49
CA TYR A 73 11.69 7.74 -1.06
C TYR A 73 10.49 6.96 -0.56
N TYR A 74 10.76 6.02 0.34
CA TYR A 74 9.77 5.17 0.96
C TYR A 74 9.66 5.50 2.44
N SER A 75 8.45 5.32 2.99
CA SER A 75 8.20 5.31 4.42
C SER A 75 7.66 3.93 4.82
N LEU A 76 8.25 3.36 5.86
CA LEU A 76 7.88 2.07 6.43
C LEU A 76 7.81 2.24 7.94
N GLU A 77 6.61 2.17 8.52
CA GLU A 77 6.43 2.30 9.98
C GLU A 77 6.98 3.62 10.56
N GLY A 78 7.10 4.66 9.72
CA GLY A 78 7.70 5.95 10.08
C GLY A 78 9.19 6.07 9.75
N ASP A 79 9.87 4.98 9.41
CA ASP A 79 11.27 4.98 9.00
C ASP A 79 11.43 5.38 7.53
N ALA A 80 12.33 6.33 7.27
CA ALA A 80 12.66 6.74 5.91
C ALA A 80 13.63 5.75 5.24
N ILE A 81 13.28 5.35 4.01
CA ILE A 81 14.13 4.49 3.17
C ILE A 81 14.33 5.16 1.82
N LYS A 82 15.58 5.29 1.37
CA LYS A 82 15.89 5.82 0.03
C LYS A 82 16.45 4.71 -0.84
N VAL A 83 15.85 4.54 -2.01
CA VAL A 83 16.32 3.58 -3.02
C VAL A 83 16.91 4.34 -4.19
N TYR A 84 18.16 4.02 -4.54
CA TYR A 84 18.89 4.56 -5.67
C TYR A 84 19.02 3.45 -6.71
N TYR A 85 18.50 3.64 -7.92
CA TYR A 85 18.53 2.68 -9.02
C TYR A 85 19.39 3.21 -10.17
N THR A 86 20.25 2.38 -10.74
CA THR A 86 20.98 2.72 -11.97
C THR A 86 21.19 1.50 -12.85
N GLU A 87 21.21 1.70 -14.16
CA GLU A 87 21.59 0.69 -15.16
C GLU A 87 23.04 0.88 -15.61
N GLN A 88 23.71 1.95 -15.14
CA GLN A 88 25.14 2.14 -15.37
C GLN A 88 25.93 1.18 -14.48
N GLU A 89 26.94 0.54 -15.06
CA GLU A 89 27.76 -0.45 -14.37
C GLU A 89 28.44 0.12 -13.12
N ILE A 90 28.31 -0.60 -12.01
CA ILE A 90 28.98 -0.29 -10.75
C ILE A 90 29.98 -1.40 -10.43
N VAL A 91 31.26 -1.03 -10.35
CA VAL A 91 32.29 -1.93 -9.85
C VAL A 91 32.21 -1.99 -8.33
N ARG A 92 31.82 -3.15 -7.79
CA ARG A 92 31.82 -3.41 -6.35
C ARG A 92 33.24 -3.30 -5.78
N PHE A 93 33.40 -2.55 -4.70
CA PHE A 93 34.67 -2.48 -3.98
C PHE A 93 34.83 -3.70 -3.06
N SER A 94 36.01 -4.33 -3.07
CA SER A 94 36.31 -5.51 -2.25
C SER A 94 36.20 -5.26 -0.73
N ARG A 95 36.28 -4.00 -0.31
CA ARG A 95 36.15 -3.57 1.09
C ARG A 95 34.73 -3.62 1.64
N TRP A 96 33.71 -3.71 0.78
CA TRP A 96 32.32 -3.73 1.22
C TRP A 96 31.98 -5.13 1.74
N PRO A 97 31.75 -5.31 3.05
CA PRO A 97 31.44 -6.61 3.61
C PRO A 97 30.10 -7.11 3.07
N ALA A 98 30.05 -8.41 2.81
CA ALA A 98 28.84 -9.09 2.37
C ALA A 98 27.84 -9.20 3.53
N VAL A 99 26.58 -8.88 3.26
CA VAL A 99 25.46 -8.98 4.20
C VAL A 99 24.40 -9.88 3.59
N ASP A 100 24.07 -10.96 4.30
CA ASP A 100 23.01 -11.88 3.89
C ASP A 100 21.64 -11.25 4.16
N CYS A 101 20.75 -11.33 3.17
CA CYS A 101 19.43 -10.70 3.20
C CYS A 101 18.38 -11.63 2.60
N GLY A 102 18.37 -12.89 3.05
CA GLY A 102 17.49 -13.94 2.57
C GLY A 102 17.99 -14.51 1.23
N PRO A 103 17.23 -14.40 0.12
CA PRO A 103 17.71 -14.84 -1.19
C PRO A 103 18.72 -13.86 -1.82
N LEU A 104 18.93 -12.69 -1.22
CA LEU A 104 19.78 -11.63 -1.76
C LEU A 104 21.08 -11.51 -0.97
N GLN A 105 22.19 -11.42 -1.69
CA GLN A 105 23.46 -10.98 -1.14
C GLN A 105 23.61 -9.47 -1.36
N LEU A 106 23.62 -8.71 -0.28
CA LEU A 106 23.92 -7.28 -0.29
C LEU A 106 25.35 -7.01 0.18
N TYR A 107 25.81 -5.77 0.01
CA TYR A 107 27.12 -5.33 0.48
C TYR A 107 27.00 -3.99 1.22
N GLN A 108 27.53 -3.90 2.43
CA GLN A 108 27.49 -2.66 3.19
C GLN A 108 28.52 -1.67 2.64
N VAL A 109 28.05 -0.47 2.26
CA VAL A 109 28.87 0.56 1.61
C VAL A 109 29.46 1.51 2.64
N GLU A 110 28.58 2.12 3.44
CA GLU A 110 28.88 3.07 4.51
C GLU A 110 27.62 3.25 5.38
N GLY A 111 27.76 3.18 6.70
CA GLY A 111 26.61 3.28 7.62
C GLY A 111 25.49 2.30 7.23
N GLU A 112 24.27 2.83 7.11
CA GLU A 112 23.08 2.08 6.72
C GLU A 112 22.79 2.12 5.20
N VAL A 113 23.85 2.21 4.39
CA VAL A 113 23.78 2.12 2.93
C VAL A 113 24.24 0.75 2.46
N TYR A 114 23.38 0.07 1.70
CA TYR A 114 23.62 -1.27 1.18
C TYR A 114 23.54 -1.29 -0.34
N PHE A 115 24.50 -1.95 -0.97
CA PHE A 115 24.59 -2.14 -2.42
C PHE A 115 24.07 -3.52 -2.83
N GLY A 116 23.25 -3.56 -3.88
CA GLY A 116 22.80 -4.77 -4.54
C GLY A 116 23.12 -4.76 -6.03
N GLN A 117 23.62 -5.88 -6.55
CA GLN A 117 23.97 -6.06 -7.96
C GLN A 117 23.05 -7.12 -8.59
N PHE A 118 22.39 -6.74 -9.69
CA PHE A 118 21.48 -7.58 -10.46
C PHE A 118 21.94 -7.63 -11.92
N PRO A 119 21.40 -8.54 -12.76
CA PRO A 119 21.88 -8.72 -14.13
C PRO A 119 21.90 -7.45 -14.99
N ASP A 120 20.86 -6.61 -14.86
CA ASP A 120 20.68 -5.45 -15.74
C ASP A 120 20.70 -4.10 -14.99
N PHE A 121 20.80 -4.14 -13.66
CA PHE A 121 20.71 -2.93 -12.85
C PHE A 121 21.40 -3.10 -11.50
N TYR A 122 21.61 -1.97 -10.86
CA TYR A 122 22.26 -1.84 -9.58
C TYR A 122 21.37 -1.01 -8.67
N ILE A 123 21.33 -1.38 -7.40
CA ILE A 123 20.64 -0.59 -6.39
C ILE A 123 21.59 -0.20 -5.27
N PHE A 124 21.30 0.94 -4.67
CA PHE A 124 21.71 1.23 -3.31
C PHE A 124 20.45 1.51 -2.49
N VAL A 125 20.42 1.03 -1.26
CA VAL A 125 19.32 1.27 -0.32
C VAL A 125 19.90 1.87 0.94
N GLU A 126 19.42 3.05 1.30
CA GLU A 126 19.79 3.79 2.51
C GLU A 126 18.63 3.70 3.49
N PHE A 127 18.88 3.18 4.68
CA PHE A 127 17.92 3.11 5.79
C PHE A 127 18.24 4.18 6.82
N GLU A 128 17.21 4.66 7.52
CA GLU A 128 17.39 5.56 8.66
C GLU A 128 17.98 4.84 9.89
N GLN A 129 17.55 3.60 10.16
CA GLN A 129 17.94 2.86 11.36
C GLN A 129 18.79 1.62 11.09
N SER A 130 18.21 0.61 10.44
CA SER A 130 18.88 -0.67 10.19
C SER A 130 18.34 -1.33 8.92
N LEU A 131 19.09 -2.29 8.39
CA LEU A 131 18.69 -3.07 7.22
C LEU A 131 17.35 -3.80 7.45
N ARG A 132 16.37 -3.46 6.61
CA ARG A 132 15.06 -4.14 6.54
C ARG A 132 15.01 -5.08 5.34
N CYS A 133 15.37 -6.34 5.56
CA CYS A 133 15.45 -7.34 4.48
C CYS A 133 14.09 -7.72 3.89
N ASP A 134 13.04 -7.67 4.69
CA ASP A 134 11.65 -7.73 4.25
C ASP A 134 11.36 -6.69 3.16
N PHE A 135 11.73 -5.43 3.41
CA PHE A 135 11.59 -4.35 2.43
C PHE A 135 12.38 -4.61 1.15
N VAL A 136 13.68 -4.93 1.25
CA VAL A 136 14.53 -5.10 0.05
C VAL A 136 14.03 -6.25 -0.82
N ASN A 137 13.70 -7.38 -0.20
CA ASN A 137 13.18 -8.54 -0.91
C ASN A 137 11.87 -8.22 -1.63
N GLN A 138 10.94 -7.56 -0.95
CA GLN A 138 9.65 -7.21 -1.54
C GLN A 138 9.79 -6.14 -2.64
N PHE A 139 10.65 -5.14 -2.43
CA PHE A 139 10.96 -4.12 -3.43
C PHE A 139 11.53 -4.76 -4.70
N ILE A 140 12.52 -5.65 -4.58
CA ILE A 140 13.18 -6.26 -5.73
C ILE A 140 12.25 -7.22 -6.47
N SER A 141 11.47 -8.01 -5.74
CA SER A 141 10.44 -8.88 -6.32
C SER A 141 9.46 -8.08 -7.19
N ARG A 142 8.89 -7.00 -6.64
CA ARG A 142 7.93 -6.15 -7.35
C ARG A 142 8.56 -5.36 -8.49
N LEU A 143 9.77 -4.83 -8.30
CA LEU A 143 10.51 -4.11 -9.35
C LEU A 143 10.76 -5.04 -10.55
N ASN A 144 11.24 -6.26 -10.31
CA ASN A 144 11.49 -7.23 -11.38
C ASN A 144 10.20 -7.64 -12.10
N TYR A 145 9.11 -7.83 -11.36
CA TYR A 145 7.79 -8.05 -11.96
C TYR A 145 7.42 -6.92 -12.92
N PHE A 146 7.48 -5.66 -12.47
CA PHE A 146 7.11 -4.53 -13.32
C PHE A 146 8.07 -4.32 -14.51
N ARG A 147 9.37 -4.56 -14.33
CA ARG A 147 10.35 -4.52 -15.43
C ARG A 147 10.08 -5.60 -16.49
N SER A 148 9.45 -6.72 -16.13
CA SER A 148 9.09 -7.77 -17.08
C SER A 148 7.87 -7.44 -17.96
N VAL A 149 7.09 -6.40 -17.60
CA VAL A 149 5.90 -5.98 -18.35
C VAL A 149 6.32 -5.03 -19.48
N GLN A 150 6.23 -5.50 -20.73
CA GLN A 150 6.77 -4.83 -21.93
C GLN A 150 6.26 -3.39 -22.15
N ASP A 151 5.06 -3.05 -21.66
CA ASP A 151 4.43 -1.74 -21.86
C ASP A 151 4.77 -0.69 -20.78
N MET A 152 5.51 -1.06 -19.73
CA MET A 152 5.90 -0.12 -18.67
C MET A 152 7.14 0.70 -19.08
N ASN A 153 6.89 1.76 -19.86
CA ASN A 153 7.75 2.92 -20.18
C ASN A 153 9.29 2.71 -20.10
N ALA A 154 9.90 2.53 -21.28
CA ALA A 154 11.34 2.30 -21.51
C ALA A 154 12.31 3.44 -21.09
N GLY A 155 11.85 4.44 -20.34
CA GLY A 155 12.66 5.61 -19.94
C GLY A 155 12.66 5.93 -18.45
N ARG A 156 11.98 5.14 -17.60
CA ARG A 156 11.97 5.33 -16.15
C ARG A 156 11.74 4.00 -15.44
N PRO A 157 12.51 3.65 -14.41
CA PRO A 157 12.31 2.40 -13.70
C PRO A 157 10.94 2.38 -13.00
N PRO A 158 10.23 1.25 -13.01
CA PRO A 158 8.90 1.14 -12.42
C PRO A 158 8.99 0.88 -10.92
N PHE A 159 9.30 1.93 -10.14
CA PHE A 159 9.36 1.84 -8.69
C PHE A 159 7.98 1.45 -8.15
N PRO A 160 7.87 0.33 -7.39
CA PRO A 160 6.59 -0.08 -6.80
C PRO A 160 6.05 0.99 -5.86
N ALA A 161 4.78 1.37 -6.02
CA ALA A 161 4.18 2.42 -5.19
C ALA A 161 3.87 1.96 -3.77
N ILE A 162 3.44 0.70 -3.61
CA ILE A 162 3.08 0.10 -2.32
C ILE A 162 3.72 -1.28 -2.27
N LEU A 163 4.34 -1.59 -1.14
CA LEU A 163 4.90 -2.90 -0.83
C LEU A 163 4.20 -3.41 0.43
N GLU A 164 3.65 -4.62 0.36
CA GLU A 164 2.88 -5.23 1.43
C GLU A 164 3.38 -6.64 1.69
N TRP A 165 3.44 -7.03 2.96
CA TRP A 165 3.76 -8.38 3.42
C TRP A 165 3.10 -8.67 4.76
N ARG A 166 3.05 -9.96 5.10
CA ARG A 166 2.54 -10.53 6.34
C ARG A 166 3.59 -11.44 6.96
#